data_AF-A0A5Q4T6D3-F1
#
_entry.id   AF-A0A5Q4T6D3-F1
#
_cell.length_a   1.000
_cell.length_b   1.000
_cell.length_c   1.000
_cell.angle_alpha   90.00
_cell.angle_beta   90.00
_cell.angle_gamma   90.00
#
_symmetry.space_group_name_H-M   'P 1'
#
loop_
_entity.id
_entity.type
_entity.pdbx_description
1 polymer ?
#
loop_
_entity_poly.entity_id
_entity_poly.type
_entity_poly.pdbx_seq_one_letter_code
_entity_poly.pdbx_strand_id
1 'polypeptide(L)'
;MTSRPPAGIVVGRGVWLVLPKGGVHGQDLAWLCLGVSLCGREPAEDRPGGVAVVVDSLAYPLADYLPEVAALVMEEFLLAELGRESRAGRVTYCSRHRAYAFDWGTERPFSEL
;
A
#
# COMPACT_ATOMS: atom_id res chain seq x y z
N MET A 1 -15.92 -17.32 -13.03
CA MET A 1 -14.64 -17.07 -13.74
C MET A 1 -14.28 -15.63 -13.49
N THR A 2 -13.26 -15.36 -12.68
CA THR A 2 -12.81 -14.01 -12.38
C THR A 2 -11.70 -13.60 -13.35
N SER A 3 -11.98 -12.58 -14.15
CA SER A 3 -11.03 -12.04 -15.11
C SER A 3 -10.06 -11.13 -14.39
N ARG A 4 -8.76 -11.50 -14.41
CA ARG A 4 -7.65 -10.61 -14.09
C ARG A 4 -7.88 -9.24 -14.75
N PRO A 5 -7.77 -8.12 -14.03
CA PRO A 5 -7.86 -6.80 -14.65
C PRO A 5 -6.70 -6.65 -15.65
N PRO A 6 -6.96 -6.19 -16.90
CA PRO A 6 -5.98 -6.23 -17.99
C PRO A 6 -4.72 -5.38 -17.76
N ALA A 7 -4.72 -4.49 -16.77
CA ALA A 7 -3.61 -3.59 -16.44
C ALA A 7 -3.16 -3.63 -14.96
N GLY A 8 -3.57 -4.66 -14.20
CA GLY A 8 -3.27 -4.76 -12.77
C GLY A 8 -1.96 -5.51 -12.47
N ILE A 9 -1.17 -4.97 -11.54
CA ILE A 9 -0.03 -5.65 -10.91
C ILE A 9 -0.57 -6.57 -9.82
N VAL A 10 -0.14 -7.84 -9.81
CA VAL A 10 -0.51 -8.78 -8.75
C VAL A 10 0.38 -8.53 -7.54
N VAL A 11 -0.20 -8.17 -6.41
CA VAL A 11 0.54 -7.94 -5.16
C VAL A 11 0.52 -9.20 -4.28
N GLY A 12 -0.60 -9.94 -4.29
CA GLY A 12 -0.71 -11.22 -3.60
C GLY A 12 -2.11 -11.81 -3.69
N ARG A 13 -2.23 -13.15 -3.72
CA ARG A 13 -3.48 -13.94 -3.53
C ARG A 13 -4.78 -13.34 -4.08
N GLY A 14 -4.81 -12.86 -5.32
CA GLY A 14 -6.03 -12.31 -5.92
C GLY A 14 -6.31 -10.86 -5.56
N VAL A 15 -5.30 -10.11 -5.09
CA VAL A 15 -5.34 -8.66 -5.00
C VAL A 15 -4.50 -8.07 -6.13
N TRP A 16 -5.10 -7.16 -6.89
CA TRP A 16 -4.49 -6.46 -8.00
C TRP A 16 -4.41 -4.96 -7.71
N LEU A 17 -3.27 -4.36 -7.98
CA LEU A 17 -3.10 -2.91 -7.98
C LEU A 17 -3.17 -2.40 -9.41
N VAL A 18 -4.17 -1.57 -9.71
CA VAL A 18 -4.33 -0.91 -11.01
C VAL A 18 -3.79 0.51 -10.90
N LEU A 19 -2.84 0.84 -11.78
CA LEU A 19 -2.12 2.11 -11.74
C LEU A 19 -2.78 3.20 -12.61
N PRO A 20 -2.51 4.49 -12.32
CA PRO A 20 -2.89 5.60 -13.18
C PRO A 20 -2.38 5.43 -14.62
N LYS A 21 -3.07 6.04 -15.60
CA LYS A 21 -2.72 5.94 -17.03
C LYS A 21 -1.33 6.49 -17.40
N GLY A 22 -0.66 7.22 -16.51
CA GLY A 22 0.72 7.70 -16.68
C GLY A 22 1.78 6.83 -16.00
N GLY A 23 1.39 5.74 -15.33
CA GLY A 23 2.26 4.99 -14.45
C GLY A 23 2.54 5.72 -13.12
N VAL A 24 3.38 5.12 -12.30
CA VAL A 24 3.88 5.69 -11.03
C VAL A 24 5.39 5.46 -10.96
N HIS A 25 6.09 6.24 -10.14
CA HIS A 25 7.52 5.99 -9.88
C HIS A 25 7.71 4.62 -9.22
N GLY A 26 8.83 3.95 -9.50
CA GLY A 26 9.08 2.59 -9.01
C GLY A 26 9.05 2.47 -7.48
N GLN A 27 9.56 3.49 -6.78
CA GLN A 27 9.52 3.56 -5.32
C GLN A 27 8.08 3.67 -4.80
N ASP A 28 7.25 4.51 -5.43
CA ASP A 28 5.84 4.68 -5.05
C ASP A 28 5.06 3.39 -5.27
N LEU A 29 5.31 2.71 -6.40
CA LEU A 29 4.74 1.41 -6.67
C LEU A 29 5.12 0.40 -5.58
N ALA A 30 6.39 0.35 -5.18
CA ALA A 30 6.87 -0.58 -4.18
C ALA A 30 6.16 -0.34 -2.83
N TRP A 31 6.06 0.92 -2.40
CA TRP A 31 5.34 1.28 -1.18
C TRP A 31 3.83 0.99 -1.26
N LEU A 32 3.17 1.25 -2.39
CA LEU A 32 1.77 0.86 -2.59
C LEU A 32 1.58 -0.65 -2.51
N CYS A 33 2.49 -1.43 -3.10
CA CYS A 33 2.48 -2.89 -2.99
C CYS A 33 2.69 -3.36 -1.54
N LEU A 34 3.56 -2.70 -0.79
CA LEU A 34 3.76 -3.00 0.63
C LEU A 34 2.46 -2.75 1.41
N GLY A 35 1.82 -1.59 1.23
CA GLY A 35 0.56 -1.26 1.90
C GLY A 35 -0.53 -2.31 1.66
N VAL A 36 -0.68 -2.74 0.41
CA VAL A 36 -1.60 -3.85 0.06
C VAL A 36 -1.19 -5.16 0.74
N SER A 37 0.11 -5.44 0.86
CA SER A 37 0.62 -6.69 1.44
C SER A 37 0.44 -6.75 2.97
N LEU A 38 0.41 -5.61 3.65
CA LEU A 38 0.17 -5.52 5.09
C LEU A 38 -1.23 -6.00 5.50
N CYS A 39 -2.23 -5.94 4.60
CA CYS A 39 -3.55 -6.55 4.80
C CYS A 39 -3.55 -8.09 4.65
N GLY A 40 -2.39 -8.70 4.37
CA GLY A 40 -2.24 -10.15 4.28
C GLY A 40 -3.20 -10.82 3.28
N ARG A 41 -3.96 -11.82 3.77
CA ARG A 41 -4.90 -12.62 2.94
C ARG A 41 -6.35 -12.15 3.01
N GLU A 42 -6.63 -11.16 3.85
CA GLU A 42 -7.96 -10.75 4.26
C GLU A 42 -8.85 -10.32 3.07
N PRO A 43 -8.35 -9.56 2.07
CA PRO A 43 -9.17 -9.18 0.93
C PRO A 43 -9.63 -10.37 0.09
N ALA A 44 -8.80 -11.43 0.00
CA ALA A 44 -9.08 -12.61 -0.80
C ALA A 44 -10.02 -13.60 -0.09
N GLU A 45 -9.99 -13.63 1.24
CA GLU A 45 -10.88 -14.41 2.08
C GLU A 45 -12.30 -13.84 2.05
N ASP A 46 -12.42 -12.50 2.14
CA ASP A 46 -13.72 -11.82 2.15
C ASP A 46 -14.34 -11.70 0.74
N ARG A 47 -13.52 -11.75 -0.32
CA ARG A 47 -13.98 -11.68 -1.72
C ARG A 47 -13.37 -12.82 -2.55
N PRO A 48 -14.11 -13.92 -2.82
CA PRO A 48 -13.63 -15.07 -3.60
C PRO A 48 -13.23 -14.74 -5.04
N GLY A 49 -13.67 -13.60 -5.56
CA GLY A 49 -13.25 -13.09 -6.87
C GLY A 49 -11.92 -12.34 -6.85
N GLY A 50 -11.36 -12.10 -5.67
CA GLY A 50 -10.26 -11.17 -5.47
C GLY A 50 -10.70 -9.72 -5.43
N VAL A 51 -9.72 -8.82 -5.28
CA VAL A 51 -9.92 -7.38 -5.10
C VAL A 51 -9.03 -6.61 -6.06
N ALA A 52 -9.60 -5.69 -6.82
CA ALA A 52 -8.85 -4.72 -7.60
C ALA A 52 -8.83 -3.39 -6.85
N VAL A 53 -7.64 -2.94 -6.48
CA VAL A 53 -7.38 -1.63 -5.87
C VAL A 53 -6.96 -0.69 -6.97
N VAL A 54 -7.76 0.35 -7.21
CA VAL A 54 -7.53 1.30 -8.30
C VAL A 54 -6.93 2.57 -7.74
N VAL A 55 -5.69 2.87 -8.12
CA VAL A 55 -5.04 4.14 -7.83
C VAL A 55 -5.35 5.09 -8.98
N ASP A 56 -6.22 6.06 -8.74
CA ASP A 56 -6.62 7.04 -9.75
C ASP A 56 -5.50 8.06 -10.02
N SER A 57 -4.93 8.62 -8.95
CA SER A 57 -3.84 9.58 -9.02
C SER A 57 -2.99 9.57 -7.76
N LEU A 58 -1.75 10.05 -7.92
CA LEU A 58 -0.81 10.34 -6.85
C LEU A 58 -0.51 11.85 -6.93
N ALA A 59 -1.03 12.60 -5.96
CA ALA A 59 -0.88 14.04 -5.90
C ALA A 59 -0.24 14.44 -4.58
N TYR A 60 1.01 14.91 -4.63
CA TYR A 60 1.74 15.36 -3.45
C TYR A 60 2.64 16.56 -3.77
N PRO A 61 2.76 17.52 -2.84
CA PRO A 61 3.80 18.54 -2.93
C PRO A 61 5.16 17.86 -2.75
N LEU A 62 6.07 18.06 -3.72
CA LEU A 62 7.38 17.39 -3.77
C LEU A 62 8.30 17.65 -2.57
N ALA A 63 8.06 18.72 -1.80
CA ALA A 63 8.98 19.16 -0.76
C ALA A 63 9.01 18.25 0.48
N ASP A 64 7.92 17.52 0.76
CA ASP A 64 7.77 16.73 2.00
C ASP A 64 7.11 15.36 1.74
N TYR A 65 7.20 14.86 0.51
CA TYR A 65 6.59 13.58 0.16
C TYR A 65 7.38 12.41 0.76
N LEU A 66 6.69 11.58 1.54
CA LEU A 66 7.19 10.34 2.12
C LEU A 66 6.41 9.17 1.52
N PRO A 67 6.97 8.38 0.60
CA PRO A 67 6.26 7.28 -0.03
C PRO A 67 5.87 6.17 0.97
N GLU A 68 6.56 6.08 2.10
CA GLU A 68 6.16 5.29 3.28
C GLU A 68 4.71 5.57 3.70
N VAL A 69 4.32 6.85 3.71
CA VAL A 69 2.96 7.25 4.12
C VAL A 69 1.92 6.69 3.17
N ALA A 70 2.22 6.56 1.88
CA ALA A 70 1.32 5.95 0.91
C ALA A 70 1.01 4.48 1.25
N ALA A 71 1.98 3.75 1.79
CA ALA A 71 1.77 2.37 2.23
C ALA A 71 0.82 2.29 3.43
N LEU A 72 0.96 3.18 4.40
CA LEU A 72 0.08 3.23 5.58
C LEU A 72 -1.35 3.62 5.21
N VAL A 73 -1.50 4.66 4.38
CA VAL A 73 -2.82 5.10 3.90
C VAL A 73 -3.49 4.00 3.08
N MET A 74 -2.73 3.27 2.27
CA MET A 74 -3.25 2.15 1.50
C MET A 74 -3.75 1.01 2.41
N GLU A 75 -2.99 0.65 3.44
CA GLU A 75 -3.38 -0.37 4.41
C GLU A 75 -4.63 0.02 5.18
N GLU A 76 -4.65 1.26 5.70
CA GLU A 76 -5.78 1.82 6.45
C GLU A 76 -7.05 1.82 5.59
N PHE A 77 -6.94 2.30 4.34
CA PHE A 77 -8.05 2.30 3.39
C PHE A 77 -8.61 0.90 3.17
N LEU A 78 -7.74 -0.08 2.89
CA LEU A 78 -8.18 -1.44 2.60
C LEU A 78 -8.83 -2.12 3.80
N LEU A 79 -8.30 -1.92 5.00
CA LEU A 79 -8.89 -2.47 6.21
C LEU A 79 -10.22 -1.80 6.54
N ALA A 80 -10.35 -0.48 6.32
CA ALA A 80 -11.62 0.21 6.46
C ALA A 80 -12.69 -0.34 5.50
N GLU A 81 -12.33 -0.59 4.23
CA GLU A 81 -13.22 -1.22 3.23
C GLU A 81 -13.62 -2.67 3.56
N LEU A 82 -12.88 -3.32 4.47
CA LEU A 82 -13.18 -4.64 5.00
C LEU A 82 -13.85 -4.59 6.38
N GLY A 83 -14.11 -3.41 6.93
CA GLY A 83 -14.67 -3.23 8.28
C GLY A 83 -13.73 -3.68 9.39
N ARG A 84 -12.41 -3.57 9.16
CA ARG A 84 -11.34 -3.97 10.08
C ARG A 84 -10.60 -2.73 10.58
N GLU A 85 -10.06 -2.83 11.78
CA GLU A 85 -9.19 -1.79 12.33
C GLU A 85 -7.84 -1.83 11.63
N SER A 86 -7.30 -0.64 11.32
CA SER A 86 -5.97 -0.49 10.77
C SER A 86 -4.92 -1.08 11.71
N ARG A 87 -3.97 -1.81 11.13
CA ARG A 87 -2.78 -2.32 11.82
C ARG A 87 -1.54 -1.54 11.41
N ALA A 88 -1.75 -0.43 10.67
CA ALA A 88 -0.72 0.34 10.02
C ALA A 88 0.41 0.62 10.99
N GLY A 89 1.61 0.48 10.43
CA GLY A 89 2.83 0.73 11.14
C GLY A 89 2.82 2.04 11.91
N ARG A 90 3.32 2.01 13.16
CA ARG A 90 3.35 3.22 13.97
C ARG A 90 4.32 4.20 13.35
N VAL A 91 3.82 5.40 13.03
CA VAL A 91 4.68 6.53 12.67
C VAL A 91 5.00 7.30 13.94
N THR A 92 6.29 7.41 14.24
CA THR A 92 6.76 8.23 15.37
C THR A 92 7.68 9.32 14.84
N TYR A 93 7.42 10.58 15.21
CA TYR A 93 8.34 11.65 14.92
C TYR A 93 9.51 11.63 15.91
N CYS A 94 10.73 11.41 15.42
CA CYS A 94 11.94 11.50 16.21
C CYS A 94 12.53 12.91 16.13
N SER A 95 12.31 13.71 17.18
CA SER A 95 12.81 15.09 17.26
C SER A 95 14.34 15.20 17.20
N ARG A 96 15.07 14.19 17.71
CA ARG A 96 16.55 14.14 17.67
C ARG A 96 17.09 14.08 16.25
N HIS A 97 16.44 13.32 15.38
CA HIS A 97 16.84 13.15 13.98
C HIS A 97 16.02 14.00 13.02
N ARG A 98 15.03 14.75 13.55
CA ARG A 98 14.04 15.53 12.79
C ARG A 98 13.40 14.72 11.66
N ALA A 99 13.14 13.44 11.90
CA ALA A 99 12.69 12.48 10.91
C ALA A 99 11.56 11.60 11.47
N TYR A 100 10.74 11.07 10.58
CA TYR A 100 9.73 10.06 10.92
C TYR A 100 10.36 8.68 10.94
N ALA A 101 10.11 7.93 12.00
CA ALA A 101 10.41 6.51 12.10
C ALA A 101 9.13 5.72 11.84
N PHE A 102 9.22 4.78 10.92
CA PHE A 102 8.12 3.91 10.54
C PHE A 102 8.36 2.51 11.09
N ASP A 103 7.42 2.00 11.87
CA ASP A 103 7.46 0.63 12.40
C ASP A 103 6.56 -0.27 11.56
N TRP A 104 7.13 -1.16 10.75
CA TRP A 104 6.38 -2.05 9.86
C TRP A 104 6.06 -3.42 10.51
N GLY A 105 6.26 -3.56 11.82
CA GLY A 105 6.08 -4.82 12.53
C GLY A 105 7.11 -5.88 12.11
N THR A 106 6.64 -7.04 11.65
CA THR A 106 7.51 -8.12 11.16
C THR A 106 7.96 -7.92 9.71
N GLU A 107 7.26 -7.05 8.98
CA GLU A 107 7.65 -6.72 7.62
C GLU A 107 8.88 -5.83 7.65
N ARG A 108 9.80 -6.05 6.72
CA ARG A 108 10.91 -5.14 6.50
C ARG A 108 10.71 -4.53 5.12
N PRO A 109 10.46 -3.21 5.02
CA PRO A 109 10.47 -2.57 3.73
C PRO A 109 11.83 -2.79 3.08
N PHE A 110 11.83 -2.73 1.75
CA PHE A 110 12.98 -2.98 0.88
C PHE A 110 14.24 -2.35 1.49
N SER A 111 15.33 -3.12 1.54
CA SER A 111 16.63 -2.57 1.92
C SER A 111 16.89 -1.36 1.04
N GLU A 112 17.09 -0.18 1.63
CA GLU A 112 17.72 0.95 0.95
C GLU A 112 19.01 0.39 0.32
N LEU A 113 19.02 0.21 -1.00
CA LEU A 113 20.21 -0.14 -1.76
C LEU A 113 21.21 1.01 -1.71
#